data_AF-A0A1H3R1T9-F1
#
_entry.id   AF-A0A1H3R1T9-F1
#
_cell.length_a   1.000
_cell.length_b   1.000
_cell.length_c   1.000
_cell.angle_alpha   90.00
_cell.angle_beta   90.00
_cell.angle_gamma   90.00
#
_symmetry.space_group_name_H-M   'P 1'
#
loop_
_entity.id
_entity.type
_entity.pdbx_description
1 polymer ?
#
loop_
_entity_poly.entity_id
_entity_poly.type
_entity_poly.pdbx_seq_one_letter_code
_entity_poly.pdbx_strand_id
1 'polypeptide(L)'
;MVTPPGAVYDVVNHGSLGWRIRLNDEDEPRYFPNREGCVAEAAARARHQHALTGQPTEVWAPGYDGVRQCVVRYMKPSDLDELLRRGTSHFQLLGVSYADGPLFLNAQG
;
A
#
# COMPACT_ATOMS: atom_id res chain seq x y z
N MET A 1 -8.65 -7.87 -18.45
CA MET A 1 -9.71 -7.74 -17.43
C MET A 1 -9.11 -6.94 -16.27
N VAL A 2 -9.60 -5.72 -16.06
CA VAL A 2 -9.13 -4.76 -15.04
C VAL A 2 -9.64 -5.23 -13.66
N THR A 3 -8.72 -5.52 -12.74
CA THR A 3 -9.03 -5.85 -11.33
C THR A 3 -9.32 -4.53 -10.58
N PRO A 4 -10.25 -4.49 -9.61
CA PRO A 4 -10.97 -3.27 -9.23
C PRO A 4 -10.07 -2.23 -8.55
N PRO A 5 -10.43 -0.92 -8.64
CA PRO A 5 -9.71 0.14 -7.97
C PRO A 5 -9.93 0.00 -6.47
N GLY A 6 -8.95 -0.59 -5.81
CA GLY A 6 -8.80 -0.51 -4.37
C GLY A 6 -8.61 0.93 -3.89
N ALA A 7 -8.55 1.13 -2.58
CA ALA A 7 -8.14 2.41 -2.05
C ALA A 7 -6.64 2.63 -2.34
N VAL A 8 -6.33 3.71 -3.06
CA VAL A 8 -4.95 4.12 -3.37
C VAL A 8 -4.60 5.31 -2.49
N TYR A 9 -3.64 5.11 -1.60
CA TYR A 9 -3.09 6.14 -0.73
C TYR A 9 -1.76 6.64 -1.32
N ASP A 10 -1.81 7.84 -1.90
CA ASP A 10 -0.67 8.55 -2.44
C ASP A 10 -0.01 9.42 -1.35
N VAL A 11 1.27 9.23 -1.10
CA VAL A 11 2.08 10.12 -0.27
C VAL A 11 2.70 11.19 -1.16
N VAL A 12 2.33 12.44 -0.93
CA VAL A 12 2.73 13.60 -1.73
C VAL A 12 3.47 14.64 -0.90
N ASN A 13 4.44 15.31 -1.53
CA ASN A 13 5.17 16.43 -0.92
C ASN A 13 4.55 17.76 -1.38
N HIS A 14 4.23 18.63 -0.43
CA HIS A 14 3.65 19.96 -0.63
C HIS A 14 4.62 21.10 -0.27
N GLY A 15 5.92 20.89 -0.51
CA GLY A 15 6.96 21.86 -0.26
C GLY A 15 7.02 22.28 1.22
N SER A 16 6.86 23.56 1.48
CA SER A 16 6.93 24.14 2.83
C SER A 16 5.80 23.69 3.76
N LEU A 17 4.70 23.15 3.23
CA LEU A 17 3.60 22.60 4.04
C LEU A 17 3.89 21.17 4.54
N GLY A 18 4.95 20.53 4.02
CA GLY A 18 5.33 19.17 4.39
C GLY A 18 4.69 18.09 3.51
N TRP A 19 4.46 16.92 4.10
CA TRP A 19 3.98 15.72 3.43
C TRP A 19 2.49 15.50 3.68
N ARG A 20 1.81 14.81 2.77
CA ARG A 20 0.37 14.61 2.85
C ARG A 20 -0.07 13.32 2.18
N ILE A 21 -1.22 12.82 2.60
CA ILE A 21 -1.88 11.66 2.00
C ILE A 21 -2.94 12.16 1.02
N ARG A 22 -3.01 11.53 -0.13
CA ARG A 22 -4.07 11.70 -1.13
C ARG A 22 -4.73 10.34 -1.30
N LEU A 23 -6.04 10.28 -1.13
CA LEU A 23 -6.81 9.05 -1.27
C LEU A 23 -7.59 9.13 -2.58
N ASN A 24 -7.34 8.21 -3.53
CA ASN A 24 -8.03 8.15 -4.81
C ASN A 24 -8.09 9.53 -5.52
N ASP A 25 -6.94 10.18 -5.64
CA ASP A 25 -6.77 11.52 -6.20
C ASP A 25 -7.32 12.70 -5.38
N GLU A 26 -7.94 12.46 -4.22
CA GLU A 26 -8.42 13.49 -3.32
C GLU A 26 -7.42 13.78 -2.21
N ASP A 27 -7.03 15.04 -2.10
CA ASP A 27 -6.09 15.50 -1.10
C ASP A 27 -6.72 15.55 0.30
N GLU A 28 -6.11 14.86 1.26
CA GLU A 28 -6.57 14.95 2.65
C GLU A 28 -6.16 16.27 3.31
N PRO A 29 -6.83 16.70 4.40
CA PRO A 29 -6.50 17.95 5.08
C PRO A 29 -5.24 17.88 5.96
N ARG A 30 -4.77 16.67 6.34
CA ARG A 30 -3.71 16.50 7.34
C ARG A 30 -2.31 16.52 6.71
N TYR A 31 -1.44 17.36 7.24
CA TYR A 31 -0.02 17.39 6.89
C TYR A 31 0.85 16.63 7.89
N PHE A 32 1.98 16.14 7.41
CA PHE A 32 3.00 15.39 8.12
C PHE A 32 4.37 16.06 7.95
N PRO A 33 5.21 16.08 8.99
CA PRO A 33 6.50 16.77 8.93
C PRO A 33 7.54 16.06 8.04
N ASN A 34 7.41 14.76 7.83
CA ASN A 34 8.36 13.96 7.05
C ASN A 34 7.65 12.86 6.24
N ARG A 35 8.39 12.28 5.29
CA ARG A 35 7.90 11.24 4.37
C ARG A 35 7.56 9.99 5.14
N GLU A 36 8.41 9.57 6.06
CA GLU A 36 8.30 8.32 6.80
C GLU A 36 7.02 8.27 7.63
N GLY A 37 6.71 9.35 8.35
CA GLY A 37 5.49 9.46 9.14
C GLY A 37 4.23 9.48 8.27
N CYS A 38 4.29 10.12 7.11
CA CYS A 38 3.19 10.13 6.14
C CYS A 38 2.94 8.73 5.56
N VAL A 39 4.01 8.02 5.18
CA VAL A 39 3.95 6.63 4.70
C VAL A 39 3.42 5.69 5.79
N ALA A 40 3.88 5.82 7.04
CA ALA A 40 3.43 4.99 8.14
C ALA A 40 1.93 5.16 8.42
N GLU A 41 1.43 6.40 8.41
CA GLU A 41 0.00 6.67 8.54
C GLU A 41 -0.79 6.11 7.35
N ALA A 42 -0.33 6.34 6.11
CA ALA A 42 -0.97 5.81 4.91
C ALA A 42 -1.05 4.28 4.96
N ALA A 43 0.02 3.61 5.39
CA ALA A 43 0.06 2.16 5.57
C ALA A 43 -0.91 1.67 6.66
N ALA A 44 -0.98 2.36 7.81
CA ALA A 44 -1.94 2.02 8.86
C ALA A 44 -3.39 2.11 8.38
N ARG A 45 -3.71 3.15 7.60
CA ARG A 45 -5.05 3.34 7.02
C ARG A 45 -5.36 2.33 5.92
N ALA A 46 -4.43 2.09 5.01
CA ALA A 46 -4.57 1.08 3.98
C ALA A 46 -4.81 -0.30 4.60
N ARG A 47 -4.05 -0.66 5.64
CA ARG A 47 -4.27 -1.92 6.39
C ARG A 47 -5.66 -1.99 6.99
N HIS A 48 -6.10 -0.92 7.65
CA HIS A 48 -7.43 -0.89 8.28
C HIS A 48 -8.55 -1.01 7.22
N GLN A 49 -8.44 -0.28 6.12
CA GLN A 49 -9.38 -0.33 5.01
C GLN A 49 -9.44 -1.73 4.37
N HIS A 50 -8.28 -2.38 4.18
CA HIS A 50 -8.24 -3.76 3.71
C HIS A 50 -8.91 -4.72 4.69
N ALA A 51 -8.63 -4.60 5.99
CA ALA A 51 -9.23 -5.44 7.02
C ALA A 51 -10.76 -5.27 7.09
N LEU A 52 -11.29 -4.06 6.87
CA LEU A 52 -12.72 -3.78 6.88
C LEU A 52 -13.44 -4.27 5.61
N THR A 53 -12.84 -4.06 4.44
CA THR A 53 -13.53 -4.24 3.16
C THR A 53 -13.15 -5.53 2.43
N GLY A 54 -12.01 -6.13 2.81
CA GLY A 54 -11.36 -7.21 2.07
C GLY A 54 -10.91 -6.81 0.66
N GLN A 55 -11.00 -5.53 0.27
CA GLN A 55 -10.57 -5.05 -1.04
C GLN A 55 -9.06 -4.76 -1.02
N PRO A 56 -8.35 -4.93 -2.15
CA PRO A 56 -6.95 -4.52 -2.24
C PRO A 56 -6.77 -3.05 -1.87
N THR A 57 -5.65 -2.73 -1.24
CA THR A 57 -5.27 -1.34 -0.96
C THR A 57 -3.78 -1.14 -1.20
N GLU A 58 -3.42 0.05 -1.63
CA GLU A 58 -2.05 0.36 -2.05
C GLU A 58 -1.58 1.66 -1.41
N VAL A 59 -0.30 1.71 -1.06
CA VAL A 59 0.38 2.93 -0.66
C VAL A 59 1.49 3.21 -1.66
N TRP A 60 1.41 4.38 -2.26
CA TRP A 60 2.38 4.87 -3.21
C TRP A 60 3.12 6.05 -2.61
N ALA A 61 4.43 6.11 -2.82
CA ALA A 61 5.25 7.21 -2.36
C ALA A 61 6.35 7.50 -3.38
N PRO A 62 6.83 8.75 -3.49
CA PRO A 62 8.01 9.06 -4.27
C PRO A 62 9.22 8.32 -3.69
N GLY A 63 9.97 7.64 -4.54
CA GLY A 63 11.29 7.11 -4.23
C GLY A 63 12.33 8.23 -4.13
N TYR A 64 13.55 7.88 -3.73
CA TYR A 64 14.67 8.83 -3.67
C TYR A 64 15.08 9.38 -5.04
N ASP A 65 14.77 8.62 -6.11
CA ASP A 65 14.93 8.99 -7.51
C ASP A 65 13.78 9.88 -8.04
N GLY A 66 12.80 10.20 -7.21
CA GLY A 66 11.59 10.93 -7.59
C GLY A 66 10.56 10.09 -8.34
N VAL A 67 10.85 8.81 -8.62
CA VAL A 67 9.91 7.91 -9.28
C VAL A 67 8.90 7.42 -8.24
N ARG A 68 7.61 7.47 -8.59
CA ARG A 68 6.56 6.92 -7.73
C ARG A 68 6.66 5.40 -7.67
N GLN A 69 6.70 4.85 -6.47
CA GLN A 69 6.80 3.43 -6.23
C GLN A 69 5.73 2.97 -5.25
N CYS A 70 5.20 1.77 -5.47
CA CYS A 70 4.29 1.12 -4.54
C CYS A 70 5.12 0.59 -3.37
N VAL A 71 5.02 1.25 -2.21
CA VAL A 71 5.81 0.91 -1.02
C VAL A 71 5.14 -0.15 -0.16
N VAL A 72 3.80 -0.22 -0.20
CA VAL A 72 3.00 -1.22 0.53
C VAL A 72 1.80 -1.59 -0.32
N ARG A 73 1.45 -2.87 -0.32
CA ARG A 73 0.23 -3.38 -0.96
C ARG A 73 -0.40 -4.45 -0.09
N TYR A 74 -1.65 -4.24 0.33
CA TYR A 74 -2.45 -5.23 1.05
C TYR A 74 -3.45 -5.86 0.10
N MET A 75 -3.49 -7.19 0.07
CA MET A 75 -4.39 -7.97 -0.78
C MET A 75 -4.60 -9.37 -0.20
N LYS A 76 -5.60 -10.10 -0.72
CA LYS A 76 -5.79 -11.50 -0.35
C LYS A 76 -4.73 -12.39 -1.02
N PRO A 77 -4.38 -13.54 -0.42
CA PRO A 77 -3.45 -14.50 -1.04
C PRO A 77 -3.85 -14.90 -2.46
N SER A 78 -5.16 -15.10 -2.71
CA SER A 78 -5.67 -15.42 -4.05
C SER A 78 -5.42 -14.32 -5.09
N ASP A 79 -5.48 -13.05 -4.67
CA ASP A 79 -5.23 -11.90 -5.56
C ASP A 79 -3.73 -11.79 -5.86
N LEU A 80 -2.88 -12.15 -4.89
CA LEU A 80 -1.43 -12.21 -5.09
C LEU A 80 -1.04 -13.31 -6.06
N ASP A 81 -1.59 -14.51 -5.89
CA ASP A 81 -1.34 -15.63 -6.79
C ASP A 81 -1.72 -15.28 -8.23
N GLU A 82 -2.88 -14.65 -8.42
CA GLU A 82 -3.33 -14.17 -9.72
C GLU A 82 -2.38 -13.10 -10.28
N LEU A 83 -1.93 -12.16 -9.44
CA LEU A 83 -0.99 -11.12 -9.83
C LEU A 83 0.37 -11.71 -10.23
N LEU A 84 0.88 -12.69 -9.47
CA LEU A 84 2.14 -13.38 -9.77
C LEU A 84 2.06 -14.18 -11.07
N ARG A 85 0.95 -14.88 -11.32
CA ARG A 85 0.70 -15.59 -12.59
C ARG A 85 0.65 -14.65 -13.78
N ARG A 86 0.06 -13.45 -13.62
CA ARG A 86 0.06 -12.42 -14.66
C ARG A 86 1.43 -11.76 -14.83
N GLY A 87 2.13 -11.55 -13.71
CA GLY A 87 3.47 -10.94 -13.66
C GLY A 87 4.58 -11.84 -14.20
N THR A 88 4.34 -13.14 -14.40
CA THR A 88 5.33 -14.05 -15.00
C THR A 88 5.62 -13.74 -16.48
N SER A 89 4.94 -12.74 -17.07
CA SER A 89 5.31 -12.15 -18.37
C SER A 89 6.17 -10.87 -18.27
N HIS A 90 6.28 -10.21 -17.11
CA HIS A 90 7.08 -8.98 -16.91
C HIS A 90 7.47 -8.83 -15.43
N PHE A 91 8.74 -9.09 -15.11
CA PHE A 91 9.32 -8.87 -13.78
C PHE A 91 9.29 -7.39 -13.39
N GLN A 92 8.64 -7.05 -12.26
CA GLN A 92 8.96 -5.94 -11.34
C GLN A 92 8.00 -5.99 -10.13
N LEU A 93 8.24 -6.91 -9.19
CA LEU A 93 7.53 -6.99 -7.91
C LEU A 93 8.46 -6.67 -6.74
N LEU A 94 9.08 -5.50 -6.78
CA LEU A 94 9.88 -4.97 -5.67
C LEU A 94 8.95 -4.17 -4.75
N GLY A 95 8.57 -4.73 -3.59
CA GLY A 95 7.81 -4.02 -2.54
C GLY A 95 6.63 -4.74 -1.91
N VAL A 96 6.42 -6.04 -2.13
CA VAL A 96 5.31 -6.78 -1.50
C VAL A 96 5.63 -7.05 -0.03
N SER A 97 5.01 -6.30 0.88
CA SER A 97 5.09 -6.52 2.33
C SER A 97 3.96 -7.45 2.78
N TYR A 98 4.31 -8.55 3.46
CA TYR A 98 3.37 -9.42 4.13
C TYR A 98 2.75 -8.67 5.33
N ALA A 99 1.44 -8.45 5.31
CA ALA A 99 0.67 -8.40 6.54
C ALA A 99 -0.11 -9.70 6.72
N ASP A 100 0.63 -10.81 6.73
CA ASP A 100 0.24 -12.02 7.43
C ASP A 100 1.51 -12.82 7.73
N GLY A 101 2.10 -12.54 8.90
CA GLY A 101 2.82 -13.58 9.63
C GLY A 101 1.77 -14.60 10.12
N PRO A 102 2.12 -15.89 10.22
CA PRO A 102 1.15 -16.93 10.51
C PRO A 102 0.46 -16.67 11.85
N LEU A 103 -0.88 -16.70 11.88
CA LEU A 103 -1.65 -16.93 13.11
C LEU A 103 -1.47 -18.37 13.66
N PHE A 104 -0.35 -19.03 13.35
CA PHE A 104 -0.04 -20.39 13.80
C PHE A 104 1.32 -20.44 14.48
N LEU A 105 1.26 -20.33 15.82
CA LEU A 105 2.07 -21.05 16.81
C LEU A 105 1.20 -20.99 18.08
N ASN A 106 0.51 -22.04 18.55
CA ASN A 106 0.88 -23.45 18.55
C ASN A 106 -0.34 -24.36 18.36
N ALA A 107 -0.19 -25.38 17.52
CA ALA A 107 -0.78 -26.68 17.79
C ALA A 107 0.06 -27.37 18.86
N GLN A 108 -0.56 -27.95 19.89
CA GLN A 108 -0.19 -29.24 20.51
C GLN A 108 -1.05 -29.52 21.76
N GLY A 109 -1.63 -30.72 21.80
CA GLY A 109 -2.00 -31.45 23.04
C GLY A 109 -3.42 -31.28 23.52
#